data_AF-A0A351FIL4-F1
#
_entry.id   AF-A0A351FIL4-F1
#
_cell.length_a   1.000
_cell.length_b   1.000
_cell.length_c   1.000
_cell.angle_alpha   90.00
_cell.angle_beta   90.00
_cell.angle_gamma   90.00
#
_symmetry.space_group_name_H-M   'P 1'
#
loop_
_entity.id
_entity.type
_entity.pdbx_description
1 polymer ?
#
loop_
_entity_poly.entity_id
_entity_poly.type
_entity_poly.pdbx_seq_one_letter_code
_entity_poly.pdbx_strand_id
1 'polypeptide(L)' 'MIVVVGAGITGLAIGHELLESGVDFIILEASDRVGGVVQSGKVGEHVLDW' A
#
# COMPACT_ATOMS: atom_id res chain seq x y z
N MET A 1 -18.95 0.54 5.48
CA MET A 1 -17.73 1.32 5.21
C MET A 1 -16.58 0.67 5.94
N ILE A 2 -15.60 0.14 5.21
CA ILE A 2 -14.39 -0.46 5.76
C ILE A 2 -13.26 0.57 5.70
N VAL A 3 -12.52 0.71 6.80
CA VAL A 3 -11.33 1.55 6.86
C VAL A 3 -10.14 0.67 7.20
N VAL A 4 -9.14 0.67 6.31
CA VAL A 4 -7.87 -0.01 6.53
C VAL A 4 -6.84 1.02 6.97
N VAL A 5 -6.18 0.79 8.10
CA VAL A 5 -5.13 1.68 8.60
C VAL A 5 -3.77 1.06 8.32
N GLY A 6 -2.96 1.79 7.55
CA GLY A 6 -1.67 1.38 7.02
C GLY A 6 -1.79 0.84 5.59
N ALA A 7 -1.04 1.45 4.66
CA ALA A 7 -0.90 1.01 3.27
C ALA A 7 0.43 0.24 3.06
N GLY A 8 0.82 -0.57 4.04
CA GLY A 8 1.85 -1.59 3.87
C GLY A 8 1.36 -2.78 3.04
N ILE A 9 2.22 -3.79 2.83
CA ILE A 9 1.88 -4.96 2.00
C ILE A 9 0.56 -5.63 2.42
N THR A 10 0.30 -5.78 3.72
CA THR A 10 -0.93 -6.39 4.24
C THR A 10 -2.16 -5.52 3.97
N GLY A 11 -2.05 -4.20 4.18
CA GLY A 11 -3.15 -3.26 3.94
C GLY A 11 -3.52 -3.14 2.46
N LEU A 12 -2.51 -3.14 1.59
CA LEU A 12 -2.72 -3.17 0.15
C LEU A 12 -3.32 -4.51 -0.31
N ALA A 13 -2.86 -5.64 0.26
CA ALA A 13 -3.38 -6.95 -0.08
C ALA A 13 -4.87 -7.09 0.27
N ILE A 14 -5.31 -6.66 1.45
CA ILE A 14 -6.74 -6.69 1.78
C ILE A 14 -7.53 -5.67 0.95
N GLY A 15 -6.95 -4.50 0.64
CA GLY A 15 -7.59 -3.55 -0.27
C GLY A 15 -7.81 -4.13 -1.67
N HIS A 16 -6.86 -4.90 -2.17
CA HIS A 16 -7.00 -5.62 -3.43
C HIS A 16 -8.16 -6.63 -3.39
N GLU A 17 -8.23 -7.47 -2.35
CA GLU A 17 -9.31 -8.45 -2.17
C GLU A 17 -10.69 -7.78 -2.05
N LEU A 18 -10.78 -6.68 -1.29
CA LEU A 18 -12.02 -5.91 -1.13
C LEU A 18 -12.47 -5.29 -2.46
N LEU A 19 -11.52 -4.79 -3.25
CA LEU A 19 -11.78 -4.24 -4.58
C LEU A 19 -12.32 -5.32 -5.52
N GLU A 20 -11.69 -6.50 -5.56
CA GLU A 20 -12.15 -7.64 -6.38
C GLU A 20 -13.53 -8.14 -5.96
N SER A 21 -13.84 -8.05 -4.66
CA SER A 21 -15.15 -8.40 -4.10
C SER A 21 -16.23 -7.31 -4.30
N GLY A 22 -15.90 -6.17 -4.91
CA GLY A 22 -16.84 -5.07 -5.13
C GLY A 22 -17.28 -4.36 -3.84
N VAL A 23 -16.49 -4.45 -2.77
CA VAL A 23 -16.77 -3.84 -1.47
C VAL A 23 -16.18 -2.43 -1.42
N ASP A 24 -16.94 -1.47 -0.89
CA ASP A 24 -16.49 -0.09 -0.73
C ASP A 24 -15.60 0.09 0.53
N PHE A 25 -14.43 0.70 0.34
CA PHE A 25 -13.42 0.88 1.39
C PHE A 25 -12.51 2.08 1.15
N ILE A 26 -11.79 2.47 2.20
CA ILE A 26 -10.70 3.46 2.15
C ILE A 26 -9.47 2.92 2.90
N ILE A 27 -8.28 3.20 2.38
CA ILE A 27 -7.01 2.97 3.06
C ILE A 27 -6.43 4.31 3.51
N LEU A 28 -6.03 4.40 4.77
CA LEU A 28 -5.34 5.56 5.34
C LEU A 28 -3.90 5.18 5.68
N GLU A 29 -2.94 5.93 5.18
CA GLU A 29 -1.50 5.75 5.45
C GLU A 29 -0.97 7.00 6.14
N ALA A 30 -0.08 6.79 7.11
CA ALA A 30 0.51 7.89 7.87
C ALA A 30 1.62 8.59 7.08
N SER A 31 2.34 7.87 6.24
CA SER A 31 3.39 8.42 5.38
C SER A 31 2.84 9.00 4.08
N ASP A 32 3.71 9.68 3.33
CA ASP A 32 3.43 10.23 2.01
C ASP A 32 3.43 9.17 0.88
N ARG A 33 3.65 7.90 1.23
CA ARG A 33 3.75 6.80 0.28
C ARG A 33 3.15 5.49 0.78
N VAL A 34 2.80 4.62 -0.15
CA VAL A 34 2.38 3.24 0.13
C VAL A 34 3.57 2.28 0.14
N GLY A 35 3.37 1.05 0.62
CA GLY A 35 4.38 -0.03 0.66
C GLY A 35 4.83 -0.40 2.07
N GLY A 36 4.70 0.52 3.02
CA GLY A 36 5.13 0.30 4.41
C GLY A 36 6.63 0.02 4.47
N VAL A 37 7.01 -1.12 5.05
CA VAL A 37 8.43 -1.54 5.11
C VAL A 37 9.01 -1.98 3.77
N VAL A 38 8.17 -2.27 2.77
CA VAL A 38 8.63 -2.66 1.43
C VAL A 38 8.69 -1.41 0.56
N GLN A 39 9.88 -1.05 0.11
CA GLN A 39 10.07 0.11 -0.73
C GLN A 39 11.23 -0.07 -1.70
N SER A 40 11.02 0.50 -2.88
CA SER A 40 12.05 0.62 -3.90
C SER A 40 12.12 2.07 -4.33
N GLY A 41 13.31 2.55 -4.66
CA GLY A 41 13.47 3.88 -5.22
C GLY A 41 14.65 3.99 -6.17
N LYS A 42 14.54 4.96 -7.08
CA LYS A 42 15.53 5.21 -8.12
C LYS A 42 16.65 6.10 -7.57
N VAL A 43 17.89 5.63 -7.66
CA VAL A 43 19.11 6.38 -7.30
C VAL A 43 20.04 6.38 -8.50
N GLY A 44 20.16 7.53 -9.17
CA GLY A 44 20.81 7.61 -10.48
C GLY A 44 20.08 6.72 -11.50
N GLU A 45 20.80 5.86 -12.21
CA GLU A 45 20.23 4.90 -13.18
C GLU A 45 19.78 3.57 -12.55
N HIS A 46 19.90 3.41 -11.23
CA HIS A 46 19.62 2.15 -10.55
C HIS A 46 18.33 2.21 -9.73
N VAL A 47 17.66 1.07 -9.58
CA VAL A 47 16.57 0.88 -8.60
C VAL A 47 17.14 0.07 -7.45
N LEU A 48 16.98 0.56 -6.23
CA LEU A 48 17.38 -0.17 -5.02
C LEU A 48 16.12 -0.53 -4.22
N ASP A 49 16.19 -1.65 -3.51
CA ASP A 49 15.18 -2.10 -2.56
C ASP A 49 15.72 -1.94 -1.14
N TRP A 50 14.87 -1.50 -0.22
CA TRP A 50 15.22 -1.37 1.19
C TRP A 50 14.00 -1.52 2.11
#